data_AF-A0A7V7T310-F1
#
_entry.id   AF-A0A7V7T310-F1
#
_cell.length_a   1.000
_cell.length_b   1.000
_cell.length_c   1.000
_cell.angle_alpha   90.00
_cell.angle_beta   90.00
_cell.angle_gamma   90.00
#
_symmetry.space_group_name_H-M   'P 1'
#
loop_
_entity.id
_entity.type
_entity.pdbx_description
1 polymer ?
#
loop_
_entity_poly.entity_id
_entity_poly.type
_entity_poly.pdbx_seq_one_letter_code
_entity_poly.pdbx_strand_id
1 'polypeptide(L)'
;MSDANQRLVQNMQNAVMRRDYYPLRVALNKAKNPQQKSAVLSRIEQAHQYFKKRQQRRPTVALAADLPVSEQADTIRQTIIANQVTIIAGETGSGKTTQIPKICLQAGFGQFGQIACTQPRRIAAKSVAARVSEELSVPLGQAVGYQVRFDERYSDDGYIRFMTDGILLQQTLRDKWLNEYDTIIIDEAHERSLNIDFLLGFIKKLLPKRPDLKVIITSATIDTEKFSAHFDDAPIITVSGRSYPVPT
;
A
#
# COMPACT_ATOMS: atom_id res chain seq x y z
N MET A 1 -35.84 -1.69 -7.94
CA MET A 1 -34.36 -1.73 -7.97
C MET A 1 -34.00 -3.12 -8.48
N SER A 2 -33.17 -3.26 -9.51
CA SER A 2 -32.84 -4.59 -10.05
C SER A 2 -32.05 -5.44 -9.05
N ASP A 3 -32.15 -6.76 -9.13
CA ASP A 3 -31.39 -7.70 -8.29
C ASP A 3 -29.87 -7.47 -8.38
N ALA A 4 -29.38 -7.12 -9.57
CA ALA A 4 -27.98 -6.77 -9.80
C ALA A 4 -27.53 -5.55 -8.97
N ASN A 5 -28.38 -4.51 -8.88
CA ASN A 5 -28.07 -3.30 -8.13
C ASN A 5 -28.12 -3.55 -6.62
N GLN A 6 -29.02 -4.41 -6.14
CA GLN A 6 -29.04 -4.80 -4.72
C GLN A 6 -27.78 -5.56 -4.32
N ARG A 7 -27.34 -6.53 -5.13
CA ARG A 7 -26.09 -7.28 -4.89
C ARG A 7 -24.87 -6.37 -4.91
N LEU A 8 -24.82 -5.42 -5.84
CA LEU A 8 -23.70 -4.47 -5.94
C LEU A 8 -23.63 -3.54 -4.72
N VAL A 9 -24.78 -3.04 -4.24
CA VAL A 9 -24.83 -2.23 -3.03
C VAL A 9 -24.41 -3.03 -1.79
N GLN A 10 -24.87 -4.27 -1.67
CA GLN A 10 -24.49 -5.16 -0.55
C GLN A 10 -22.99 -5.46 -0.54
N ASN A 11 -22.37 -5.65 -1.70
CA ASN A 11 -20.93 -5.97 -1.81
C ASN A 11 -20.06 -4.75 -2.14
N MET A 12 -20.57 -3.52 -1.97
CA MET A 12 -19.88 -2.31 -2.45
C MET A 12 -18.46 -2.16 -1.87
N GLN A 13 -18.25 -2.57 -0.61
CA GLN A 13 -16.94 -2.50 0.06
C GLN A 13 -15.83 -3.28 -0.66
N ASN A 14 -16.20 -4.30 -1.43
CA ASN A 14 -15.29 -5.16 -2.18
C ASN A 14 -15.47 -5.00 -3.70
N ALA A 15 -16.16 -3.95 -4.14
CA ALA A 15 -16.54 -3.76 -5.53
C ALA A 15 -16.20 -2.37 -6.09
N VAL A 16 -15.69 -1.44 -5.27
CA VAL A 16 -15.26 -0.09 -5.65
C VAL A 16 -13.96 0.29 -4.93
N MET A 17 -13.31 1.36 -5.37
CA MET A 17 -12.10 1.88 -4.70
C MET A 17 -12.41 2.40 -3.29
N ARG A 18 -11.42 2.40 -2.39
CA ARG A 18 -11.53 2.94 -1.02
C ARG A 18 -11.95 4.40 -1.02
N ARG A 19 -11.37 5.22 -1.91
CA ARG A 19 -11.75 6.62 -2.12
C ARG A 19 -13.22 6.84 -2.50
N ASP A 20 -13.86 5.85 -3.12
CA ASP A 20 -15.24 5.95 -3.58
C ASP A 20 -16.25 5.38 -2.57
N TYR A 21 -15.85 4.33 -1.83
CA TYR A 21 -16.75 3.56 -0.96
C TYR A 21 -17.52 4.43 0.04
N TYR A 22 -16.82 5.21 0.86
CA TYR A 22 -17.48 5.99 1.92
C TYR A 22 -18.35 7.14 1.37
N PRO A 23 -17.87 7.97 0.42
CA PRO A 23 -18.71 8.99 -0.22
C PRO A 23 -19.97 8.41 -0.88
N LEU A 24 -19.87 7.27 -1.58
CA LEU A 24 -21.01 6.63 -2.21
C LEU A 24 -22.01 6.07 -1.17
N ARG A 25 -21.51 5.45 -0.10
CA ARG A 25 -22.36 4.96 1.00
C ARG A 25 -23.15 6.09 1.66
N VAL A 26 -22.48 7.21 1.95
CA VAL A 26 -23.14 8.39 2.53
C VAL A 26 -24.16 8.98 1.56
N ALA A 27 -23.83 9.10 0.28
CA ALA A 27 -24.75 9.60 -0.74
C ALA A 27 -26.00 8.71 -0.85
N LEU A 28 -25.82 7.38 -0.81
CA LEU A 28 -26.92 6.42 -0.88
C LEU A 28 -27.85 6.54 0.33
N ASN A 29 -27.30 6.66 1.53
CA ASN A 29 -28.08 6.84 2.76
C ASN A 29 -28.83 8.18 2.80
N LYS A 30 -28.29 9.23 2.17
CA LYS A 30 -28.92 10.56 2.10
C LYS A 30 -29.98 10.68 1.01
N ALA A 31 -30.01 9.78 0.03
CA ALA A 31 -30.95 9.85 -1.09
C ALA A 31 -32.38 9.52 -0.64
N LYS A 32 -33.26 10.53 -0.67
CA LYS A 32 -34.64 10.44 -0.14
C LYS A 32 -35.66 10.02 -1.18
N ASN A 33 -35.49 10.46 -2.43
CA ASN A 33 -36.44 10.21 -3.51
C ASN A 33 -35.89 9.23 -4.58
N PRO A 34 -36.77 8.66 -5.44
CA PRO A 34 -36.35 7.70 -6.46
C PRO A 34 -35.31 8.25 -7.44
N GLN A 35 -35.41 9.52 -7.85
CA GLN A 35 -34.45 10.14 -8.77
C GLN A 35 -33.04 10.22 -8.16
N GLN A 36 -32.95 10.68 -6.90
CA GLN A 36 -31.68 10.74 -6.16
C GLN A 36 -31.07 9.35 -5.98
N LYS A 37 -31.88 8.35 -5.62
CA LYS A 37 -31.41 6.97 -5.47
C LYS A 37 -30.87 6.44 -6.80
N SER A 38 -31.59 6.66 -7.89
CA SER A 38 -31.14 6.27 -9.24
C SER A 38 -29.80 6.92 -9.61
N ALA A 39 -29.65 8.22 -9.34
CA ALA A 39 -28.40 8.93 -9.60
C ALA A 39 -27.21 8.38 -8.81
N VAL A 40 -27.40 8.04 -7.52
CA VAL A 40 -26.34 7.42 -6.71
C VAL A 40 -26.03 6.00 -7.21
N LEU A 41 -27.03 5.21 -7.60
CA LEU A 41 -26.81 3.87 -8.14
C LEU A 41 -26.00 3.90 -9.45
N SER A 42 -26.26 4.87 -10.33
CA SER A 42 -25.45 5.06 -11.54
C SER A 42 -23.98 5.37 -11.20
N ARG A 43 -23.72 6.19 -10.18
CA ARG A 43 -22.35 6.46 -9.71
C ARG A 43 -21.67 5.23 -9.11
N ILE A 44 -22.41 4.40 -8.37
CA ILE A 44 -21.90 3.12 -7.83
C ILE A 44 -21.55 2.18 -8.98
N GLU A 45 -22.38 2.09 -10.01
CA GLU A 45 -22.11 1.28 -11.19
C GLU A 45 -20.87 1.78 -11.95
N GLN A 46 -20.74 3.09 -12.16
CA GLN A 46 -19.55 3.68 -12.77
C GLN A 46 -18.27 3.37 -11.97
N ALA A 47 -18.31 3.53 -10.65
CA ALA A 47 -17.18 3.20 -9.77
C ALA A 47 -16.84 1.70 -9.82
N HIS A 48 -17.87 0.84 -9.91
CA HIS A 48 -17.68 -0.60 -10.05
C HIS A 48 -17.07 -0.99 -11.40
N GLN A 49 -17.50 -0.36 -12.49
CA GLN A 49 -16.92 -0.59 -13.82
C GLN A 49 -15.47 -0.11 -13.89
N TYR A 50 -15.16 1.04 -13.29
CA TYR A 50 -13.79 1.50 -13.13
C TYR A 50 -12.94 0.48 -12.35
N PHE A 51 -13.44 -0.01 -11.22
CA PHE A 51 -12.78 -1.02 -10.41
C PHE A 51 -12.53 -2.34 -11.18
N LYS A 52 -13.51 -2.83 -11.94
CA LYS A 52 -13.34 -4.00 -12.81
C LYS A 52 -12.26 -3.80 -13.88
N LYS A 53 -12.27 -2.67 -14.57
CA LYS A 53 -11.24 -2.32 -15.56
C LYS A 53 -9.86 -2.24 -14.92
N ARG A 54 -9.77 -1.70 -13.71
CA ARG A 54 -8.53 -1.67 -12.94
C ARG A 54 -8.01 -3.08 -12.72
N GLN A 55 -8.81 -4.00 -12.17
CA GLN A 55 -8.39 -5.38 -11.92
C GLN A 55 -7.79 -6.08 -13.16
N GLN A 56 -8.35 -5.85 -14.34
CA GLN A 56 -7.86 -6.40 -15.60
C GLN A 56 -6.48 -5.87 -16.02
N ARG A 57 -6.08 -4.69 -15.52
CA ARG A 57 -4.78 -4.05 -15.77
C ARG A 57 -3.73 -4.37 -14.72
N ARG A 58 -4.02 -5.27 -13.78
CA ARG A 58 -3.07 -5.65 -12.73
C ARG A 58 -1.85 -6.30 -13.39
N PRO A 59 -0.62 -5.84 -13.11
CA PRO A 59 0.57 -6.45 -13.68
C PRO A 59 0.76 -7.87 -13.14
N THR A 60 1.31 -8.74 -13.97
CA THR A 60 1.81 -10.05 -13.52
C THR A 60 3.03 -9.83 -12.63
N VAL A 61 3.05 -10.46 -11.46
CA VAL A 61 4.10 -10.23 -10.46
C VAL A 61 5.02 -11.44 -10.34
N ALA A 62 6.27 -11.25 -10.75
CA ALA A 62 7.38 -12.17 -10.47
C ALA A 62 8.32 -11.58 -9.41
N LEU A 63 8.75 -12.43 -8.49
CA LEU A 63 9.77 -12.09 -7.48
C LEU A 63 11.15 -12.51 -7.98
N ALA A 64 12.19 -11.79 -7.57
CA ALA A 64 13.56 -12.14 -7.94
C ALA A 64 14.01 -13.36 -7.12
N ALA A 65 14.34 -14.47 -7.79
CA ALA A 65 14.54 -15.79 -7.18
C ALA A 65 15.73 -15.89 -6.19
N ASP A 66 16.67 -14.95 -6.21
CA ASP A 66 17.91 -14.99 -5.42
C ASP A 66 17.96 -14.01 -4.25
N LEU A 67 16.86 -13.33 -3.94
CA LEU A 67 16.79 -12.40 -2.81
C LEU A 67 16.23 -13.11 -1.58
N PRO A 68 16.85 -12.94 -0.39
CA PRO A 68 16.35 -13.54 0.85
C PRO A 68 14.87 -13.22 1.15
N VAL A 69 14.41 -12.02 0.81
CA VAL A 69 12.99 -11.64 0.97
C VAL A 69 12.07 -12.47 0.08
N SER A 70 12.52 -12.82 -1.13
CA SER A 70 11.74 -13.66 -2.05
C SER A 70 11.66 -15.11 -1.58
N GLU A 71 12.73 -15.64 -0.96
CA GLU A 71 12.74 -16.99 -0.38
C GLU A 71 11.69 -17.13 0.74
N GLN A 72 11.43 -16.06 1.49
CA GLN A 72 10.40 -16.01 2.54
C GLN A 72 9.05 -15.42 2.07
N ALA A 73 8.83 -15.28 0.76
CA ALA A 73 7.67 -14.56 0.23
C ALA A 73 6.32 -15.12 0.70
N ASP A 74 6.19 -16.44 0.83
CA ASP A 74 4.96 -17.09 1.30
C ASP A 74 4.65 -16.74 2.75
N THR A 75 5.66 -16.84 3.63
CA THR A 75 5.55 -16.45 5.05
C THR A 75 5.18 -14.98 5.18
N ILE A 76 5.90 -14.10 4.46
CA ILE A 76 5.62 -12.65 4.46
C ILE A 76 4.19 -12.38 4.00
N ARG A 77 3.78 -12.99 2.89
CA ARG A 77 2.42 -12.81 2.33
C ARG A 77 1.35 -13.23 3.33
N GLN A 78 1.49 -14.42 3.92
CA GLN A 78 0.50 -14.93 4.88
C GLN A 78 0.40 -14.05 6.12
N THR A 79 1.54 -13.60 6.68
CA THR A 79 1.54 -12.72 7.85
C THR A 79 0.89 -11.36 7.54
N ILE A 80 1.19 -10.74 6.39
CA ILE A 80 0.56 -9.46 6.01
C ILE A 80 -0.96 -9.64 5.81
N ILE A 81 -1.41 -10.77 5.25
CA ILE A 81 -2.85 -11.06 5.11
C ILE A 81 -3.51 -11.16 6.49
N ALA A 82 -2.90 -11.91 7.41
CA ALA A 82 -3.45 -12.19 8.74
C ALA A 82 -3.43 -10.99 9.69
N ASN A 83 -2.52 -10.02 9.49
CA ASN A 83 -2.28 -8.95 10.45
C ASN A 83 -2.49 -7.56 9.83
N GLN A 84 -2.99 -6.60 10.60
CA GLN A 84 -3.15 -5.22 10.11
C GLN A 84 -1.80 -4.51 9.95
N VAL A 85 -0.89 -4.75 10.91
CA VAL A 85 0.49 -4.25 10.90
C VAL A 85 1.45 -5.43 10.85
N THR A 86 2.53 -5.33 10.09
CA THR A 86 3.60 -6.33 10.06
C THR A 86 4.96 -5.63 9.99
N ILE A 87 5.91 -6.08 10.79
CA ILE A 87 7.27 -5.55 10.79
C ILE A 87 8.17 -6.55 10.07
N ILE A 88 8.96 -6.07 9.12
CA ILE A 88 9.88 -6.90 8.33
C ILE A 88 11.30 -6.37 8.54
N ALA A 89 12.08 -7.13 9.29
CA ALA A 89 13.48 -6.88 9.57
C ALA A 89 14.37 -7.61 8.55
N GLY A 90 15.49 -7.01 8.17
CA GLY A 90 16.52 -7.71 7.40
C GLY A 90 17.61 -6.75 6.92
N GLU A 91 18.81 -7.26 6.67
CA GLU A 91 19.95 -6.42 6.28
C GLU A 91 19.71 -5.65 4.97
N THR A 92 20.47 -4.58 4.75
CA THR A 92 20.50 -3.89 3.45
C THR A 92 20.91 -4.86 2.35
N GLY A 93 20.27 -4.79 1.18
CA GLY A 93 20.53 -5.73 0.08
C GLY A 93 19.69 -7.02 0.13
N SER A 94 18.94 -7.28 1.20
CA SER A 94 18.01 -8.44 1.28
C SER A 94 16.82 -8.37 0.30
N GLY A 95 16.57 -7.20 -0.32
CA GLY A 95 15.51 -7.01 -1.29
C GLY A 95 14.19 -6.43 -0.75
N LYS A 96 14.15 -5.99 0.53
CA LYS A 96 12.91 -5.49 1.20
C LYS A 96 12.18 -4.46 0.35
N THR A 97 12.87 -3.38 0.02
CA THR A 97 12.35 -2.22 -0.72
C THR A 97 11.77 -2.55 -2.09
N THR A 98 12.35 -3.51 -2.81
CA THR A 98 11.91 -3.86 -4.17
C THR A 98 10.90 -5.01 -4.19
N GLN A 99 11.00 -5.97 -3.27
CA GLN A 99 10.18 -7.18 -3.29
C GLN A 99 8.92 -7.10 -2.42
N ILE A 100 8.94 -6.42 -1.26
CA ILE A 100 7.76 -6.35 -0.38
C ILE A 100 6.53 -5.72 -1.08
N PRO A 101 6.65 -4.61 -1.85
CA PRO A 101 5.51 -4.07 -2.60
C PRO A 101 4.93 -5.07 -3.61
N LYS A 102 5.80 -5.89 -4.22
CA LYS A 102 5.40 -6.96 -5.15
C LYS A 102 4.72 -8.12 -4.42
N ILE A 103 5.22 -8.53 -3.26
CA ILE A 103 4.56 -9.53 -2.40
C ILE A 103 3.17 -9.02 -1.98
N CYS A 104 3.05 -7.74 -1.63
CA CYS A 104 1.75 -7.13 -1.34
C CYS A 104 0.81 -7.19 -2.56
N LEU A 105 1.33 -6.96 -3.77
CA LEU A 105 0.54 -7.20 -4.97
C LEU A 105 0.16 -8.69 -5.13
N GLN A 106 1.02 -9.65 -4.86
CA GLN A 106 0.60 -11.06 -4.93
C GLN A 106 -0.50 -11.40 -3.90
N ALA A 107 -0.51 -10.71 -2.76
CA ALA A 107 -1.53 -10.83 -1.73
C ALA A 107 -2.89 -10.20 -2.09
N GLY A 108 -2.99 -9.51 -3.22
CA GLY A 108 -4.21 -8.82 -3.66
C GLY A 108 -4.31 -7.35 -3.25
N PHE A 109 -3.35 -6.81 -2.48
CA PHE A 109 -3.29 -5.39 -2.15
C PHE A 109 -3.00 -4.52 -3.38
N GLY A 110 -3.20 -3.21 -3.29
CA GLY A 110 -3.15 -2.31 -4.46
C GLY A 110 -4.41 -2.39 -5.34
N GLN A 111 -5.38 -3.25 -4.99
CA GLN A 111 -6.61 -3.43 -5.76
C GLN A 111 -7.66 -2.37 -5.42
N PHE A 112 -7.83 -2.06 -4.13
CA PHE A 112 -8.87 -1.14 -3.63
C PHE A 112 -8.33 0.27 -3.40
N GLY A 113 -7.01 0.42 -3.25
CA GLY A 113 -6.27 1.67 -3.25
C GLY A 113 -4.88 1.43 -3.86
N GLN A 114 -3.99 2.41 -3.83
CA GLN A 114 -2.59 2.18 -4.19
C GLN A 114 -1.80 1.64 -2.98
N ILE A 115 -0.65 1.03 -3.25
CA ILE A 115 0.37 0.71 -2.25
C ILE A 115 1.32 1.91 -2.18
N ALA A 116 1.25 2.68 -1.10
CA ALA A 116 2.20 3.76 -0.84
C ALA A 116 3.47 3.17 -0.22
N CYS A 117 4.63 3.43 -0.80
CA CYS A 117 5.93 3.03 -0.25
C CYS A 117 6.72 4.29 0.08
N THR A 118 6.99 4.55 1.35
CA THR A 118 7.83 5.68 1.73
C THR A 118 9.30 5.32 1.71
N GLN A 119 10.14 6.30 1.41
CA GLN A 119 11.59 6.18 1.34
C GLN A 119 12.17 7.51 1.86
N PRO A 120 13.13 7.52 2.80
CA PRO A 120 13.61 8.76 3.40
C PRO A 120 14.31 9.68 2.38
N ARG A 121 14.89 9.10 1.32
CA ARG A 121 15.69 9.82 0.32
C ARG A 121 14.97 9.88 -1.03
N ARG A 122 14.96 11.07 -1.64
CA ARG A 122 14.32 11.29 -2.97
C ARG A 122 14.91 10.42 -4.06
N ILE A 123 16.25 10.32 -4.11
CA ILE A 123 16.96 9.52 -5.12
C ILE A 123 16.62 8.04 -4.94
N ALA A 124 16.50 7.55 -3.70
CA ALA A 124 16.08 6.18 -3.42
C ALA A 124 14.64 5.94 -3.91
N ALA A 125 13.68 6.80 -3.55
CA ALA A 125 12.29 6.68 -4.02
C ALA A 125 12.19 6.60 -5.55
N LYS A 126 12.92 7.45 -6.28
CA LYS A 126 12.95 7.45 -7.76
C LYS A 126 13.60 6.20 -8.35
N SER A 127 14.79 5.84 -7.86
CA SER A 127 15.55 4.70 -8.38
C SER A 127 14.84 3.37 -8.11
N VAL A 128 14.25 3.22 -6.93
CA VAL A 128 13.44 2.06 -6.57
C VAL A 128 12.19 1.97 -7.45
N ALA A 129 11.47 3.08 -7.67
CA ALA A 129 10.32 3.07 -8.57
C ALA A 129 10.71 2.63 -9.98
N ALA A 130 11.81 3.15 -10.52
CA ALA A 130 12.32 2.75 -11.83
C ALA A 130 12.67 1.25 -11.85
N ARG A 131 13.36 0.76 -10.82
CA ARG A 131 13.75 -0.65 -10.70
C ARG A 131 12.54 -1.58 -10.61
N VAL A 132 11.56 -1.26 -9.76
CA VAL A 132 10.35 -2.08 -9.61
C VAL A 132 9.48 -2.04 -10.88
N SER A 133 9.47 -0.91 -11.61
CA SER A 133 8.81 -0.83 -12.93
C SER A 133 9.46 -1.78 -13.95
N GLU A 134 10.80 -1.79 -14.00
CA GLU A 134 11.58 -2.69 -14.85
C GLU A 134 11.32 -4.16 -14.50
N GLU A 135 11.40 -4.52 -13.21
CA GLU A 135 11.16 -5.89 -12.74
C GLU A 135 9.73 -6.38 -13.03
N LEU A 136 8.74 -5.48 -13.06
CA LEU A 136 7.36 -5.79 -13.43
C LEU A 136 7.08 -5.66 -14.93
N SER A 137 8.08 -5.28 -15.75
CA SER A 137 7.94 -5.05 -17.19
C SER A 137 6.82 -4.04 -17.53
N VAL A 138 6.71 -2.97 -16.74
CA VAL A 138 5.74 -1.89 -16.93
C VAL A 138 6.44 -0.55 -17.12
N PRO A 139 5.88 0.38 -17.91
CA PRO A 139 6.43 1.73 -18.00
C PRO A 139 6.36 2.47 -16.65
N LEU A 140 7.47 3.10 -16.26
CA LEU A 140 7.50 3.98 -15.09
C LEU A 140 6.50 5.13 -15.25
N GLY A 141 5.66 5.33 -14.25
CA GLY A 141 4.56 6.30 -14.24
C GLY A 141 3.19 5.68 -14.52
N GLN A 142 3.11 4.40 -14.89
CA GLN A 142 1.85 3.68 -15.06
C GLN A 142 1.51 2.87 -13.81
N ALA A 143 1.71 1.55 -13.83
CA ALA A 143 1.41 0.69 -12.69
C ALA A 143 2.33 0.95 -11.49
N VAL A 144 3.55 1.44 -11.73
CA VAL A 144 4.51 1.83 -10.70
C VAL A 144 4.94 3.26 -10.98
N GLY A 145 4.99 4.10 -9.95
CA GLY A 145 5.41 5.50 -10.10
C GLY A 145 6.10 6.04 -8.84
N TYR A 146 6.54 7.29 -8.92
CA TYR A 146 7.07 8.00 -7.76
C TYR A 146 6.48 9.40 -7.61
N GLN A 147 6.52 9.91 -6.38
CA GLN A 147 6.27 11.31 -6.06
C GLN A 147 7.27 11.81 -5.01
N VAL A 148 8.09 12.78 -5.39
CA VAL A 148 9.02 13.46 -4.47
C VAL A 148 8.83 14.97 -4.58
N ARG A 149 9.40 15.74 -3.65
CA ARG A 149 9.25 17.19 -3.72
C ARG A 149 9.88 17.74 -5.01
N PHE A 150 9.07 18.48 -5.77
CA PHE A 150 9.39 19.11 -7.06
C PHE A 150 9.53 18.17 -8.26
N ASP A 151 9.23 16.88 -8.12
CA ASP A 151 9.35 15.92 -9.22
C ASP A 151 8.42 14.72 -8.98
N GLU A 152 7.59 14.41 -9.97
CA GLU A 152 6.64 13.32 -9.89
C GLU A 152 6.45 12.64 -11.25
N ARG A 153 6.27 11.32 -11.21
CA ARG A 153 5.91 10.50 -12.36
C ARG A 153 5.11 9.31 -11.86
N TYR A 154 3.79 9.48 -11.80
CA TYR A 154 2.86 8.43 -11.38
C TYR A 154 1.51 8.59 -12.08
N SER A 155 0.67 7.58 -11.95
CA SER A 155 -0.73 7.60 -12.39
C SER A 155 -1.65 7.41 -11.19
N ASP A 156 -2.80 8.09 -11.19
CA ASP A 156 -3.89 7.82 -10.25
C ASP A 156 -4.47 6.41 -10.43
N ASP A 157 -4.30 5.82 -11.62
CA ASP A 157 -4.63 4.43 -11.94
C ASP A 157 -3.47 3.47 -11.62
N GLY A 158 -2.34 3.96 -11.09
CA GLY A 158 -1.19 3.14 -10.69
C GLY A 158 -1.49 2.21 -9.52
N TYR A 159 -0.60 1.26 -9.27
CA TYR A 159 -0.71 0.24 -8.22
C TYR A 159 0.27 0.47 -7.07
N ILE A 160 1.51 0.84 -7.38
CA ILE A 160 2.55 1.14 -6.39
C ILE A 160 3.04 2.56 -6.61
N ARG A 161 3.11 3.34 -5.53
CA ARG A 161 3.67 4.69 -5.54
C ARG A 161 4.79 4.79 -4.50
N PHE A 162 6.01 4.98 -4.97
CA PHE A 162 7.14 5.32 -4.10
C PHE A 162 7.16 6.82 -3.83
N MET A 163 7.39 7.23 -2.59
CA MET A 163 7.43 8.65 -2.26
C MET A 163 8.35 8.91 -1.09
N THR A 164 8.72 10.16 -0.86
CA THR A 164 9.40 10.48 0.40
C THR A 164 8.43 10.50 1.57
N ASP A 165 8.89 10.21 2.79
CA ASP A 165 8.07 10.27 4.00
C ASP A 165 7.36 11.61 4.14
N GLY A 166 8.07 12.71 3.82
CA GLY A 166 7.50 14.06 3.85
C GLY A 166 6.35 14.29 2.86
N ILE A 167 6.32 13.57 1.73
CA ILE A 167 5.20 13.65 0.77
C ILE A 167 3.98 12.93 1.35
N LEU A 168 4.14 11.73 1.90
CA LEU A 168 3.02 11.03 2.54
C LEU A 168 2.50 11.80 3.76
N LEU A 169 3.41 12.34 4.58
CA LEU A 169 3.07 13.18 5.72
C LEU A 169 2.29 14.43 5.28
N GLN A 170 2.68 15.08 4.18
CA GLN A 170 1.93 16.22 3.62
C GLN A 170 0.53 15.80 3.14
N GLN A 171 0.37 14.60 2.58
CA GLN A 171 -0.93 14.11 2.13
C GLN A 171 -1.89 13.89 3.31
N THR A 172 -1.40 13.55 4.50
CA THR A 172 -2.26 13.35 5.69
C THR A 172 -2.98 14.64 6.12
N LEU A 173 -2.43 15.81 5.75
CA LEU A 173 -3.06 17.12 5.98
C LEU A 173 -4.28 17.35 5.08
N ARG A 174 -4.28 16.77 3.88
CA ARG A 174 -5.36 16.89 2.89
C ARG A 174 -6.39 15.79 3.03
N ASP A 175 -5.92 14.55 3.19
CA ASP A 175 -6.76 13.38 3.42
C ASP A 175 -6.34 12.70 4.73
N LYS A 176 -7.04 13.04 5.80
CA LYS A 176 -6.84 12.47 7.14
C LYS A 176 -7.13 10.97 7.21
N TRP A 177 -7.77 10.40 6.19
CA TRP A 177 -8.12 9.00 6.12
C TRP A 177 -7.20 8.20 5.21
N LEU A 178 -6.39 8.86 4.37
CA LEU A 178 -5.53 8.23 3.37
C LEU A 178 -6.32 7.22 2.51
N ASN A 179 -7.49 7.62 2.02
CA ASN A 179 -8.41 6.76 1.26
C ASN A 179 -7.90 6.39 -0.14
N GLU A 180 -6.85 7.07 -0.62
CA GLU A 180 -6.16 6.69 -1.84
C GLU A 180 -5.41 5.35 -1.69
N TYR A 181 -5.05 4.97 -0.45
CA TYR A 181 -4.23 3.81 -0.17
C TYR A 181 -5.03 2.71 0.54
N ASP A 182 -4.77 1.46 0.13
CA ASP A 182 -5.17 0.27 0.88
C ASP A 182 -4.00 -0.33 1.68
N THR A 183 -2.77 0.04 1.32
CA THR A 183 -1.55 -0.45 1.95
C THR A 183 -0.52 0.67 2.02
N ILE A 184 0.13 0.82 3.17
CA ILE A 184 1.25 1.72 3.37
C ILE A 184 2.46 0.91 3.83
N ILE A 185 3.58 1.11 3.15
CA ILE A 185 4.89 0.55 3.49
C ILE A 185 5.75 1.72 3.95
N ILE A 186 6.14 1.72 5.22
CA ILE A 186 7.14 2.64 5.77
C ILE A 186 8.48 1.92 5.69
N ASP A 187 9.23 2.25 4.65
CA ASP A 187 10.53 1.62 4.39
C ASP A 187 11.64 2.35 5.15
N GLU A 188 12.70 1.63 5.51
CA GLU A 188 13.86 2.18 6.21
C GLU A 188 13.46 2.93 7.50
N ALA A 189 12.49 2.39 8.26
CA ALA A 189 11.96 3.04 9.47
C ALA A 189 13.02 3.24 10.58
N HIS A 190 14.18 2.61 10.43
CA HIS A 190 15.35 2.81 11.29
C HIS A 190 16.10 4.11 11.01
N GLU A 191 15.84 4.78 9.89
CA GLU A 191 16.33 6.15 9.71
C GLU A 191 15.70 7.04 10.78
N ARG A 192 16.53 7.76 11.53
CA ARG A 192 16.09 8.64 12.63
C ARG A 192 15.55 9.96 12.10
N SER A 193 14.42 9.90 11.42
CA SER A 193 13.76 11.05 10.77
C SER A 193 12.47 11.42 11.50
N LEU A 194 12.33 12.70 11.87
CA LEU A 194 11.09 13.23 12.45
C LEU A 194 9.86 12.95 11.57
N ASN A 195 10.03 12.92 10.23
CA ASN A 195 8.91 12.62 9.33
C ASN A 195 8.40 11.19 9.54
N ILE A 196 9.30 10.23 9.76
CA ILE A 196 8.95 8.83 10.02
C ILE A 196 8.23 8.74 11.36
N ASP A 197 8.77 9.36 12.41
CA ASP A 197 8.15 9.36 13.75
C ASP A 197 6.73 9.95 13.73
N PHE A 198 6.54 11.10 13.07
CA PHE A 198 5.21 11.71 12.93
C PHE A 198 4.27 10.84 12.11
N LEU A 199 4.75 10.20 11.05
CA LEU A 199 3.95 9.33 10.21
C LEU A 199 3.50 8.09 10.99
N LEU A 200 4.39 7.43 11.75
CA LEU A 200 4.05 6.29 12.60
C LEU A 200 3.01 6.68 13.66
N GLY A 201 3.22 7.81 14.35
CA GLY A 201 2.26 8.32 15.34
C GLY A 201 0.89 8.70 14.74
N PHE A 202 0.87 9.24 13.52
CA PHE A 202 -0.37 9.50 12.78
C PHE A 202 -1.09 8.18 12.41
N ILE A 203 -0.35 7.23 11.84
CA ILE A 203 -0.90 5.95 11.39
C ILE A 203 -1.47 5.16 12.57
N LYS A 204 -0.76 5.10 13.71
CA LYS A 204 -1.27 4.45 14.94
C LYS A 204 -2.65 4.96 15.35
N LYS A 205 -2.91 6.26 15.20
CA LYS A 205 -4.22 6.87 15.48
C LYS A 205 -5.26 6.63 14.38
N LEU A 206 -4.82 6.37 13.15
CA LEU A 206 -5.68 6.10 12.00
C LEU A 206 -6.19 4.65 12.00
N LEU A 207 -5.35 3.68 12.35
CA LEU A 207 -5.64 2.24 12.20
C LEU A 207 -6.94 1.77 12.86
N PRO A 208 -7.32 2.21 14.08
CA PRO A 208 -8.61 1.84 14.68
C PRO A 208 -9.82 2.30 13.85
N LYS A 209 -9.65 3.34 13.02
CA LYS A 209 -10.71 3.89 12.17
C LYS A 209 -10.65 3.39 10.72
N ARG A 210 -9.52 2.82 10.30
CA ARG A 210 -9.27 2.19 9.00
C ARG A 210 -8.82 0.73 9.21
N PRO A 211 -9.70 -0.16 9.72
CA PRO A 211 -9.35 -1.58 9.91
C PRO A 211 -9.00 -2.29 8.60
N ASP A 212 -9.37 -1.72 7.45
CA ASP A 212 -9.06 -2.22 6.12
C ASP A 212 -7.63 -1.85 5.64
N LEU A 213 -6.99 -0.85 6.24
CA LEU A 213 -5.67 -0.37 5.85
C LEU A 213 -4.58 -1.30 6.39
N LYS A 214 -3.74 -1.82 5.50
CA LYS A 214 -2.54 -2.58 5.86
C LYS A 214 -1.33 -1.68 6.03
N VAL A 215 -0.50 -1.97 7.02
CA VAL A 215 0.75 -1.25 7.26
C VAL A 215 1.90 -2.23 7.37
N ILE A 216 2.95 -1.99 6.60
CA ILE A 216 4.19 -2.75 6.67
C ILE A 216 5.29 -1.79 7.07
N ILE A 217 6.05 -2.15 8.09
CA ILE A 217 7.20 -1.36 8.56
C ILE A 217 8.44 -2.17 8.27
N THR A 218 9.37 -1.63 7.50
CA THR A 218 10.63 -2.32 7.24
C THR A 218 11.76 -1.67 8.04
N SER A 219 12.71 -2.50 8.48
CA SER A 219 13.90 -2.03 9.18
C SER A 219 15.11 -2.90 8.84
N ALA A 220 16.29 -2.29 8.84
CA ALA A 220 17.55 -3.03 8.78
C ALA A 220 18.19 -3.28 10.16
N THR A 221 17.60 -2.73 11.22
CA THR A 221 18.18 -2.75 12.57
C THR A 221 17.38 -3.59 13.56
N ILE A 222 18.01 -3.86 14.71
CA ILE A 222 17.48 -4.67 15.83
C ILE A 222 16.36 -3.96 16.61
N ASP A 223 16.12 -2.66 16.37
CA ASP A 223 15.08 -1.88 17.06
C ASP A 223 13.62 -2.25 16.65
N THR A 224 13.41 -3.39 15.99
CA THR A 224 12.09 -3.87 15.53
C THR A 224 11.10 -4.10 16.67
N GLU A 225 11.59 -4.46 17.85
CA GLU A 225 10.76 -4.63 19.06
C GLU A 225 10.05 -3.33 19.46
N LYS A 226 10.70 -2.17 19.28
CA LYS A 226 10.07 -0.88 19.59
C LYS A 226 8.91 -0.59 18.64
N PHE A 227 9.05 -0.94 17.37
CA PHE A 227 7.95 -0.83 16.41
C PHE A 227 6.83 -1.80 16.77
N SER A 228 7.15 -3.03 17.16
CA SER A 228 6.15 -4.03 17.54
C SER A 228 5.33 -3.55 18.73
N ALA A 229 6.00 -3.15 19.82
CA ALA A 229 5.37 -2.60 21.01
C ALA A 229 4.53 -1.34 20.69
N HIS A 230 5.01 -0.46 19.79
CA HIS A 230 4.22 0.71 19.38
C HIS A 230 2.92 0.32 18.64
N PHE A 231 2.91 -0.79 17.90
CA PHE A 231 1.78 -1.26 17.10
C PHE A 231 1.08 -2.49 17.71
N ASP A 232 0.92 -2.51 19.04
CA ASP A 232 0.15 -3.54 19.77
C ASP A 232 0.71 -4.95 19.56
N ASP A 233 2.02 -5.10 19.76
CA ASP A 233 2.76 -6.35 19.60
C ASP A 233 2.65 -6.95 18.18
N ALA A 234 2.69 -6.08 17.17
CA ALA A 234 2.64 -6.48 15.77
C ALA A 234 3.73 -7.51 15.43
N PRO A 235 3.43 -8.54 14.63
CA PRO A 235 4.38 -9.61 14.33
C PRO A 235 5.62 -9.09 13.59
N ILE A 236 6.76 -9.61 14.00
CA ILE A 236 8.06 -9.35 13.39
C ILE A 236 8.46 -10.56 12.53
N ILE A 237 8.85 -10.31 11.29
CA ILE A 237 9.49 -11.28 10.40
C ILE A 237 10.94 -10.86 10.20
N THR A 238 11.87 -11.78 10.44
CA THR A 238 13.29 -11.54 10.20
C THR A 238 13.77 -12.28 8.97
N VAL A 239 14.24 -11.51 7.99
CA VAL A 239 14.83 -12.01 6.76
C VAL A 239 16.35 -11.98 6.91
N SER A 240 16.95 -13.16 7.07
CA SER A 240 18.40 -13.33 7.18
C SER A 240 19.09 -12.97 5.86
N GLY A 241 20.15 -12.16 5.89
CA GLY A 241 21.02 -11.99 4.72
C GLY A 241 21.74 -13.30 4.37
N ARG A 242 22.16 -13.45 3.10
CA ARG A 242 23.20 -14.45 2.76
C ARG A 242 24.51 -13.90 3.31
N SER A 243 25.00 -14.44 4.44
CA SER A 243 26.35 -14.11 4.93
C SER A 243 27.37 -14.67 3.95
N TYR A 244 27.83 -13.87 2.99
CA TYR A 244 29.05 -14.21 2.26
C TYR A 244 30.22 -14.00 3.23
N PRO A 245 31.03 -15.04 3.52
CA PRO A 245 32.20 -14.86 4.36
C PRO A 245 33.13 -13.85 3.69
N VAL A 246 33.47 -12.77 4.40
CA VAL A 246 34.51 -11.84 3.98
C VAL A 246 35.84 -12.57 4.17
N PRO A 247 36.64 -12.84 3.11
CA PRO A 247 37.96 -13.40 3.31
C PRO A 247 38.80 -12.39 4.08
N THR A 248 39.26 -12.77 5.27
CA THR A 248 40.35 -12.10 5.98
C THR A 248 41.67 -12.40 5.30
#